data_AF-A0AA41UKB8-F1
#
_entry.id   AF-A0AA41UKB8-F1
#
_cell.length_a   1.000
_cell.length_b   1.000
_cell.length_c   1.000
_cell.angle_alpha   90.00
_cell.angle_beta   90.00
_cell.angle_gamma   90.00
#
_symmetry.space_group_name_H-M   'P 1'
#
loop_
_entity.id
_entity.type
_entity.pdbx_description
1 polymer ?
#
loop_
_entity_poly.entity_id
_entity_poly.type
_entity_poly.pdbx_seq_one_letter_code
_entity_poly.pdbx_strand_id
1 'polypeptide(L)'
;MTDGIHGFGPLGYAPPGAMRVAGVDNKVPEQSAAQLERTCQDFEALFIQHMMQQMRRTVPEGDLFGGGRAEEMYTAMLDSEMAQSIARHRGMGLAAVLFRQLKDRM
;
A
#
# COMPACT_ATOMS: atom_id res chain seq x y z
N MET A 1 -9.32 27.77 -58.15
CA MET A 1 -8.31 27.12 -57.29
C MET A 1 -7.58 28.22 -56.53
N THR A 2 -8.20 28.74 -55.46
CA THR A 2 -7.69 29.76 -54.54
C THR A 2 -7.08 29.03 -53.33
N ASP A 3 -5.81 29.26 -53.04
CA ASP A 3 -5.30 30.14 -51.96
C ASP A 3 -5.28 29.46 -50.59
N GLY A 4 -4.20 29.71 -49.83
CA GLY A 4 -4.24 29.52 -48.38
C GLY A 4 -3.06 28.76 -47.80
N ILE A 5 -1.97 29.50 -47.61
CA ILE A 5 -0.93 29.26 -46.61
C ILE A 5 -1.62 29.06 -45.24
N HIS A 6 -1.90 27.82 -44.87
CA HIS A 6 -2.44 27.49 -43.55
C HIS A 6 -1.32 27.05 -42.61
N GLY A 7 -0.77 28.05 -41.92
CA GLY A 7 -0.53 28.01 -40.46
C GLY A 7 0.23 26.82 -39.89
N PHE A 8 1.54 26.77 -40.11
CA PHE A 8 2.45 26.22 -39.09
C PHE A 8 2.55 27.23 -37.94
N GLY A 9 1.53 27.24 -37.07
CA GLY A 9 1.61 27.81 -35.73
C GLY A 9 2.49 26.91 -34.85
N PRO A 10 3.21 27.47 -33.87
CA PRO A 10 4.29 26.76 -33.18
C PRO A 10 3.73 25.59 -32.37
N LEU A 11 4.45 24.47 -32.39
CA LEU A 11 4.25 23.37 -31.45
C LEU A 11 4.33 23.95 -30.03
N GLY A 12 3.16 24.12 -29.41
CA GLY A 12 3.03 24.65 -28.07
C GLY A 12 3.63 23.67 -27.07
N TYR A 13 4.90 23.86 -26.76
CA TYR A 13 5.47 23.36 -25.51
C TYR A 13 4.74 24.08 -24.37
N ALA A 14 3.80 23.39 -23.72
CA ALA A 14 3.29 23.84 -22.43
C ALA A 14 4.40 23.61 -21.39
N PRO A 15 4.86 24.65 -20.67
CA PRO A 15 5.91 24.48 -19.69
C PRO A 15 5.44 23.54 -18.56
N PRO A 16 6.35 22.72 -18.00
CA PRO A 16 6.07 21.94 -16.79
C PRO A 16 5.74 22.94 -15.67
N GLY A 17 4.45 22.99 -15.29
CA GLY A 17 3.94 23.95 -14.31
C GLY A 17 2.57 24.55 -14.64
N ALA A 18 2.06 24.40 -15.87
CA ALA A 18 0.70 24.85 -16.22
C ALA A 18 -0.40 23.85 -15.78
N MET A 19 -0.43 23.49 -14.50
CA MET A 19 -1.59 22.82 -13.92
C MET A 19 -2.65 23.88 -13.63
N ARG A 20 -3.67 23.97 -14.50
CA ARG A 20 -4.87 24.72 -14.18
C ARG A 20 -5.49 24.07 -12.95
N VAL A 21 -5.55 24.80 -11.83
CA VAL A 21 -6.33 24.41 -10.66
C VAL A 21 -7.80 24.49 -11.05
N ALA A 22 -8.29 23.40 -11.63
CA ALA A 22 -9.71 23.14 -11.79
C ALA A 22 -10.16 22.43 -10.52
N GLY A 23 -11.06 23.07 -9.77
CA GLY A 23 -12.01 22.45 -8.85
C GLY A 23 -11.45 21.55 -7.76
N VAL A 24 -11.69 21.91 -6.51
CA VAL A 24 -11.65 20.98 -5.38
C VAL A 24 -12.82 20.01 -5.54
N ASP A 25 -12.67 19.03 -6.43
CA ASP A 25 -13.50 17.84 -6.45
C ASP A 25 -12.86 16.85 -5.48
N ASN A 26 -13.51 16.67 -4.33
CA ASN A 26 -13.17 15.66 -3.34
C ASN A 26 -13.48 14.25 -3.88
N LYS A 27 -12.75 13.85 -4.92
CA LYS A 27 -12.80 12.52 -5.53
C LYS A 27 -11.36 12.05 -5.67
N VAL A 28 -10.91 11.32 -4.65
CA VAL A 28 -9.71 10.50 -4.69
C VAL A 28 -9.70 9.77 -6.04
N PRO A 29 -8.80 10.08 -6.98
CA PRO A 29 -8.77 9.40 -8.28
C PRO A 29 -8.68 7.89 -8.04
N GLU A 30 -9.42 7.06 -8.78
CA GLU A 30 -9.55 5.62 -8.46
C GLU A 30 -8.21 4.89 -8.28
N GLN A 31 -7.18 5.34 -9.00
CA GLN A 31 -5.79 4.87 -8.84
C GLN A 31 -5.25 5.08 -7.42
N SER A 32 -5.56 6.21 -6.80
CA SER A 32 -5.16 6.52 -5.41
C SER A 32 -6.01 5.80 -4.37
N ALA A 33 -7.28 5.48 -4.67
CA ALA A 33 -8.11 4.67 -3.77
C ALA A 33 -7.61 3.21 -3.71
N ALA A 34 -7.33 2.60 -4.86
CA ALA A 34 -6.76 1.25 -4.92
C ALA A 34 -5.37 1.18 -4.26
N GLN A 35 -4.55 2.23 -4.43
CA GLN A 35 -3.25 2.31 -3.78
C GLN A 35 -3.38 2.46 -2.26
N LEU A 36 -4.32 3.29 -1.79
CA LEU A 36 -4.62 3.44 -0.37
C LEU A 36 -5.11 2.13 0.26
N GLU A 37 -5.99 1.40 -0.42
CA GLU A 37 -6.47 0.09 0.03
C GLU A 37 -5.30 -0.90 0.16
N ARG A 38 -4.43 -0.95 -0.83
CA ARG A 38 -3.24 -1.82 -0.80
C ARG A 38 -2.30 -1.46 0.36
N THR A 39 -2.02 -0.18 0.57
CA THR A 39 -1.20 0.26 1.71
C THR A 39 -1.85 -0.10 3.05
N CYS A 40 -3.18 -0.03 3.16
CA CYS A 40 -3.89 -0.47 4.37
C CYS A 40 -3.77 -1.98 4.59
N GLN A 41 -3.83 -2.80 3.53
CA GLN A 41 -3.61 -4.25 3.60
C GLN A 41 -2.16 -4.57 4.00
N ASP A 42 -1.17 -3.86 3.44
CA ASP A 42 0.25 -4.03 3.80
C ASP A 42 0.48 -3.69 5.29
N PHE A 43 -0.18 -2.65 5.81
CA PHE A 43 -0.11 -2.33 7.23
C PHE A 43 -0.74 -3.42 8.11
N GLU A 44 -1.89 -3.97 7.71
CA GLU A 44 -2.51 -5.09 8.41
C GLU A 44 -1.59 -6.32 8.43
N ALA A 45 -0.86 -6.59 7.36
CA ALA A 45 0.15 -7.65 7.33
C ALA A 45 1.27 -7.41 8.36
N LEU A 46 1.81 -6.19 8.45
CA LEU A 46 2.82 -5.85 9.48
C LEU A 46 2.28 -6.07 10.90
N PHE A 47 1.03 -5.69 11.14
CA PHE A 47 0.37 -5.89 12.42
C PHE A 47 0.22 -7.38 12.76
N ILE A 48 -0.24 -8.20 11.81
CA ILE A 48 -0.35 -9.66 11.98
C ILE A 48 1.01 -10.27 12.28
N GLN A 49 2.04 -9.91 11.51
CA GLN A 49 3.40 -10.39 11.73
C GLN A 49 3.87 -10.06 13.16
N HIS A 50 3.65 -8.84 13.62
CA HIS A 50 4.01 -8.43 14.97
C HIS A 50 3.23 -9.19 16.06
N MET A 51 1.95 -9.43 15.84
CA MET A 51 1.11 -10.24 16.73
C MET A 51 1.63 -11.67 16.84
N MET A 52 1.95 -12.31 15.71
CA MET A 52 2.54 -13.67 15.68
C MET A 52 3.87 -13.72 16.44
N GLN A 53 4.71 -12.69 16.29
CA GLN A 53 5.96 -12.58 17.03
C GLN A 53 5.71 -12.48 18.54
N GLN A 54 4.74 -11.66 18.98
CA GLN A 54 4.40 -11.57 20.40
C GLN A 54 3.85 -12.88 20.94
N MET A 55 2.97 -13.56 20.19
CA MET A 55 2.45 -14.87 20.57
C MET A 55 3.57 -15.89 20.79
N ARG A 56 4.58 -15.95 19.91
CA ARG A 56 5.72 -16.87 20.09
C ARG A 56 6.58 -16.52 21.29
N ARG A 57 6.80 -15.22 21.58
CA ARG A 57 7.54 -14.78 22.78
C ARG A 57 6.87 -15.22 24.09
N THR A 58 5.57 -15.51 24.07
CA THR A 58 4.87 -16.04 25.26
C THR A 58 5.07 -17.54 25.47
N VAL A 59 5.56 -18.27 24.47
CA VAL A 59 5.86 -19.71 24.58
C VAL A 59 7.28 -19.86 25.12
N PRO A 60 7.49 -20.51 26.28
CA PRO A 60 8.82 -20.77 26.80
C PRO A 60 9.65 -21.56 25.79
N GLU A 61 10.92 -21.18 25.60
CA GLU A 61 11.84 -21.95 24.78
C GLU A 61 12.05 -23.33 25.42
N GLY A 62 11.68 -24.38 24.69
CA GLY A 62 11.89 -25.75 25.13
C GLY A 62 13.35 -26.15 24.95
N ASP A 63 13.92 -26.81 25.96
CA ASP A 63 15.31 -27.27 26.04
C ASP A 63 15.78 -28.19 24.89
N LEU A 64 14.88 -28.58 23.97
CA LEU A 64 15.15 -29.46 22.83
C LEU A 64 15.42 -28.76 21.49
N PHE A 65 14.93 -27.53 21.29
CA PHE A 65 15.10 -26.79 20.04
C PHE A 65 15.75 -25.44 20.37
N GLY A 66 17.07 -25.47 20.50
CA GLY A 66 17.86 -24.27 20.73
C GLY A 66 17.71 -23.29 19.58
N GLY A 67 16.99 -22.20 19.83
CA GLY A 67 16.77 -21.10 18.90
C GLY A 67 18.10 -20.57 18.37
N GLY A 68 18.32 -20.76 17.07
CA GLY A 68 19.47 -20.24 16.35
C GLY A 68 19.11 -19.04 15.47
N ARG A 69 20.10 -18.17 15.21
CA ARG A 69 19.93 -17.00 14.31
C ARG A 69 19.36 -17.35 12.93
N ALA A 70 19.72 -18.51 12.40
CA ALA A 70 19.21 -18.98 11.11
C ALA A 70 17.71 -19.32 11.22
N GLU A 71 17.31 -20.02 12.27
CA GLU A 71 15.90 -20.37 12.54
C GLU A 71 15.06 -19.12 12.77
N GLU A 72 15.54 -18.15 13.55
CA GLU A 72 14.89 -16.86 13.73
C GLU A 72 14.64 -16.15 12.38
N MET A 73 15.65 -16.15 11.51
CA MET A 73 15.55 -15.52 10.20
C MET A 73 14.56 -16.24 9.28
N TYR A 74 14.59 -17.58 9.22
CA TYR A 74 13.63 -18.37 8.44
C TYR A 74 12.22 -18.22 8.97
N THR A 75 12.05 -18.22 10.30
CA THR A 75 10.75 -18.00 10.95
C THR A 75 10.21 -16.62 10.63
N ALA A 76 11.04 -15.58 10.72
CA ALA A 76 10.64 -14.21 10.38
C ALA A 76 10.20 -14.06 8.91
N MET A 77 10.90 -14.73 7.98
CA MET A 77 10.48 -14.77 6.56
C MET A 77 9.15 -15.51 6.39
N LEU A 78 8.99 -16.65 7.04
CA LEU A 78 7.76 -17.43 7.02
C LEU A 78 6.57 -16.64 7.58
N ASP A 79 6.78 -15.92 8.69
CA ASP A 79 5.77 -15.06 9.30
C ASP A 79 5.36 -13.92 8.38
N SER A 80 6.31 -13.32 7.69
CA SER A 80 6.05 -12.24 6.72
C SER A 80 5.11 -12.72 5.61
N GLU A 81 5.40 -13.88 5.01
CA GLU A 81 4.55 -14.45 3.95
C GLU A 81 3.18 -14.88 4.46
N MET A 82 3.13 -15.51 5.64
CA MET A 82 1.86 -15.86 6.28
C MET A 82 1.03 -14.60 6.54
N ALA A 83 1.62 -13.56 7.11
CA ALA A 83 0.93 -12.33 7.43
C ALA A 83 0.39 -11.63 6.18
N GLN A 84 1.18 -11.57 5.10
CA GLN A 84 0.73 -11.04 3.81
C GLN A 84 -0.38 -11.89 3.19
N SER A 85 -0.32 -13.21 3.32
CA SER A 85 -1.36 -14.12 2.81
C SER A 85 -2.68 -13.91 3.55
N ILE A 86 -2.62 -13.84 4.88
CA ILE A 86 -3.78 -13.61 5.76
C ILE A 86 -4.41 -12.26 5.45
N ALA A 87 -3.61 -11.19 5.39
CA ALA A 87 -4.10 -9.84 5.07
C ALA A 87 -4.83 -9.78 3.71
N ARG A 88 -4.37 -10.55 2.71
CA ARG A 88 -4.97 -10.60 1.36
C ARG A 88 -6.25 -11.42 1.24
N HIS A 89 -6.39 -12.54 1.97
CA HIS A 89 -7.45 -13.53 1.70
C HIS A 89 -8.66 -13.45 2.66
N ARG A 90 -8.46 -12.88 3.84
CA ARG A 90 -9.48 -12.46 4.82
C ARG A 90 -8.71 -12.06 6.07
N GLY A 91 -8.24 -10.80 6.08
CA GLY A 91 -7.55 -10.23 7.24
C GLY A 91 -8.45 -10.13 8.47
N MET A 92 -7.98 -9.42 9.49
CA MET A 92 -8.75 -9.16 10.72
C MET A 92 -9.72 -7.97 10.56
N GLY A 93 -9.71 -7.30 9.41
CA GLY A 93 -10.57 -6.17 9.10
C GLY A 93 -9.95 -4.81 9.47
N LEU A 94 -8.71 -4.79 9.94
CA LEU A 94 -7.98 -3.57 10.29
C LEU A 94 -7.76 -2.70 9.05
N ALA A 95 -7.39 -3.31 7.92
CA ALA A 95 -7.19 -2.60 6.67
C ALA A 95 -8.45 -1.82 6.22
N ALA A 96 -9.62 -2.43 6.37
CA ALA A 96 -10.90 -1.80 6.00
C ALA A 96 -11.26 -0.62 6.92
N VAL A 97 -10.95 -0.72 8.21
CA VAL A 97 -11.14 0.38 9.18
C VAL A 97 -10.20 1.54 8.84
N LEU A 98 -8.92 1.25 8.62
CA LEU A 98 -7.91 2.25 8.25
C LEU A 98 -8.28 2.95 6.94
N PHE A 99 -8.65 2.19 5.92
CA PHE A 99 -9.07 2.72 4.63
C PHE A 99 -10.24 3.69 4.78
N ARG A 100 -11.26 3.33 5.58
CA ARG A 100 -12.41 4.22 5.83
C ARG A 100 -11.98 5.51 6.52
N GLN A 101 -11.17 5.41 7.58
CA GLN A 101 -10.71 6.57 8.33
C GLN A 101 -9.84 7.52 7.49
N LEU A 102 -8.97 6.97 6.64
CA LEU A 102 -8.08 7.77 5.80
C LEU A 102 -8.85 8.39 4.63
N LYS A 103 -9.73 7.62 3.98
CA LYS A 103 -10.59 8.11 2.89
C LYS A 103 -11.51 9.23 3.36
N ASP A 104 -11.96 9.22 4.61
CA ASP A 104 -12.85 10.26 5.14
C ASP A 104 -12.09 11.53 5.57
N ARG A 105 -10.75 11.48 5.67
CA ARG A 105 -9.88 12.61 6.06
C ARG A 105 -9.07 13.21 4.89
N MET A 106 -9.09 12.57 3.73
CA MET A 106 -8.43 13.03 2.49
C MET A 106 -9.49 13.56 1.53
#